data_AF-A0AAD2IXK9-F1
#
_entry.id   AF-A0AAD2IXK9-F1
#
_cell.length_a   1.000
_cell.length_b   1.000
_cell.length_c   1.000
_cell.angle_alpha   90.00
_cell.angle_beta   90.00
_cell.angle_gamma   90.00
#
_symmetry.space_group_name_H-M   'P 1'
#
loop_
_entity.id
_entity.type
_entity.pdbx_description
1 polymer ?
#
loop_
_entity_poly.entity_id
_entity_poly.type
_entity_poly.pdbx_seq_one_letter_code
_entity_poly.pdbx_strand_id
1 'polypeptide(L)'
;MTMTAEQFHQRMWEILDPVDTEHFEVVAAPAPDAEAIAGLEAAVGFPLPSAFAAFCQRTNGLCVMAREEVWPHAKEFEVGPAWTFWRGLVLLGIDAPELPEWASISAQQRQLAEAGFPGILPVLKVVGDGSRIWGVDQAGTVVAIDDLTDVEPLAGDLTDLYAEQIADLLQRQQDMAQRLAERAARKQRKLPG
;
A
#
# COMPACT_ATOMS: atom_id res chain seq x y z
N MET A 1 13.01 -7.51 19.90
CA MET A 1 14.30 -7.28 19.23
C MET A 1 13.98 -6.57 17.92
N THR A 2 14.59 -5.43 17.63
CA THR A 2 14.35 -4.70 16.37
C THR A 2 15.00 -5.46 15.21
N MET A 3 14.25 -5.72 14.13
CA MET A 3 14.78 -6.38 12.93
C MET A 3 15.91 -5.56 12.30
N THR A 4 16.93 -6.24 11.74
CA THR A 4 17.95 -5.58 10.92
C THR A 4 17.38 -5.19 9.55
N ALA A 5 18.04 -4.27 8.86
CA ALA A 5 17.66 -3.88 7.50
C ALA A 5 17.63 -5.07 6.51
N GLU A 6 18.55 -6.02 6.67
CA GLU A 6 18.64 -7.20 5.81
C GLU A 6 17.52 -8.20 6.11
N GLN A 7 17.20 -8.43 7.39
CA GLN A 7 16.04 -9.23 7.80
C GLN A 7 14.74 -8.59 7.32
N PHE A 8 14.61 -7.27 7.44
CA PHE A 8 13.44 -6.54 6.98
C PHE A 8 13.27 -6.71 5.47
N HIS A 9 14.32 -6.46 4.69
CA HIS A 9 14.28 -6.63 3.26
C HIS A 9 13.92 -8.07 2.85
N GLN A 10 14.58 -9.07 3.43
CA GLN A 10 14.28 -10.47 3.16
C GLN A 10 12.81 -10.78 3.45
N ARG A 11 12.30 -10.36 4.61
CA ARG A 11 10.92 -10.60 5.01
C ARG A 11 9.91 -9.96 4.06
N MET A 12 10.15 -8.73 3.61
CA MET A 12 9.27 -8.04 2.66
C MET A 12 9.16 -8.80 1.34
N TRP A 13 10.25 -9.40 0.84
CA TRP A 13 10.21 -10.22 -0.37
C TRP A 13 9.55 -11.59 -0.15
N GLU A 14 9.81 -12.25 0.98
CA GLU A 14 9.12 -13.51 1.33
C GLU A 14 7.59 -13.33 1.41
N ILE A 15 7.13 -12.17 1.88
CA ILE A 15 5.70 -11.83 1.90
C ILE A 15 5.11 -11.73 0.48
N LEU A 16 5.94 -11.40 -0.51
CA LEU A 16 5.54 -11.31 -1.92
C LEU A 16 5.67 -12.63 -2.69
N ASP A 17 6.29 -13.67 -2.14
CA ASP A 17 6.36 -15.00 -2.76
C ASP A 17 5.01 -15.56 -3.28
N PRO A 18 3.87 -15.40 -2.57
CA PRO A 18 2.58 -15.86 -3.06
C PRO A 18 1.94 -14.94 -4.13
N VAL A 19 2.52 -13.77 -4.40
CA VAL A 19 2.00 -12.83 -5.40
C VAL A 19 2.33 -13.33 -6.80
N ASP A 20 1.29 -13.81 -7.49
CA ASP A 20 1.41 -14.33 -8.84
C ASP A 20 1.50 -13.19 -9.87
N THR A 21 2.61 -13.15 -10.61
CA THR A 21 2.86 -12.16 -11.67
C THR A 21 1.92 -12.26 -12.88
N GLU A 22 1.19 -13.36 -13.05
CA GLU A 22 0.10 -13.45 -14.04
C GLU A 22 -1.10 -12.59 -13.62
N HIS A 23 -1.28 -12.37 -12.32
CA HIS A 23 -2.40 -11.63 -11.75
C HIS A 23 -2.02 -10.21 -11.32
N PHE A 24 -0.75 -10.00 -10.94
CA PHE A 24 -0.26 -8.75 -10.40
C PHE A 24 0.99 -8.24 -11.13
N GLU A 25 1.15 -6.93 -11.10
CA GLU A 25 2.37 -6.24 -11.43
C GLU A 25 2.99 -5.69 -10.13
N VAL A 26 4.30 -5.89 -9.98
CA VAL A 26 5.06 -5.39 -8.84
C VAL A 26 6.09 -4.39 -9.37
N VAL A 27 6.00 -3.14 -8.91
CA VAL A 27 6.88 -2.04 -9.35
C VAL A 27 7.48 -1.35 -8.13
N ALA A 28 8.69 -0.82 -8.30
CA ALA A 28 9.36 0.00 -7.31
C ALA A 28 9.96 1.23 -8.00
N ALA A 29 10.00 2.34 -7.26
CA ALA A 29 10.62 3.58 -7.68
C ALA A 29 12.15 3.57 -7.44
N PRO A 30 12.89 4.50 -8.08
CA PRO A 30 14.30 4.72 -7.77
C PRO A 30 14.53 5.05 -6.29
N ALA A 31 15.76 4.80 -5.84
CA ALA A 31 16.18 5.15 -4.49
C ALA A 31 16.05 6.66 -4.23
N PRO A 32 15.58 7.07 -3.05
CA PRO A 32 15.60 8.47 -2.64
C PRO A 32 17.04 8.92 -2.38
N ASP A 33 17.29 10.23 -2.51
CA ASP A 33 18.56 10.82 -2.09
C ASP A 33 18.55 11.19 -0.60
N ALA A 34 19.72 11.62 -0.10
CA ALA A 34 19.88 11.99 1.30
C ALA A 34 19.09 13.26 1.68
N GLU A 35 18.83 14.16 0.73
CA GLU A 35 18.07 15.38 0.98
C GLU A 35 16.59 15.06 1.18
N ALA A 36 16.04 14.17 0.35
CA ALA A 36 14.67 13.68 0.49
C ALA A 36 14.44 12.95 1.82
N ILE A 37 15.40 12.12 2.25
CA ILE A 37 15.35 11.45 3.57
C ILE A 37 15.34 12.50 4.69
N ALA A 38 16.30 13.43 4.69
CA ALA A 38 16.42 14.44 5.74
C ALA A 38 15.20 15.39 5.77
N GLY A 39 14.67 15.77 4.61
CA GLY A 39 13.47 16.59 4.50
C GLY A 39 12.24 15.91 5.10
N LEU A 40 12.08 14.60 4.86
CA LEU A 40 11.00 13.83 5.44
C LEU A 40 11.15 13.67 6.96
N GLU A 41 12.36 13.39 7.46
CA GLU A 41 12.64 13.35 8.91
C GLU A 41 12.30 14.68 9.60
N ALA A 42 12.63 15.80 8.96
CA ALA A 42 12.28 17.13 9.46
C ALA A 42 10.77 17.37 9.45
N ALA A 43 10.06 16.90 8.42
CA ALA A 43 8.61 17.07 8.29
C ALA A 43 7.84 16.26 9.35
N VAL A 44 8.26 15.02 9.61
CA VAL A 44 7.61 14.13 10.59
C VAL A 44 8.09 14.37 12.04
N GLY A 45 9.26 15.01 12.20
CA GLY A 45 9.80 15.41 13.49
C GLY A 45 10.59 14.32 14.24
N PHE A 46 10.90 13.20 13.58
CA PHE A 46 11.73 12.14 14.14
C PHE A 46 12.54 11.39 13.04
N PRO A 47 13.64 10.72 13.40
CA PRO A 47 14.44 9.94 12.45
C PRO A 47 13.66 8.75 11.89
N LEU A 48 13.76 8.48 10.59
CA LEU A 48 13.05 7.36 9.98
C LEU A 48 13.50 6.03 10.61
N PRO A 49 12.61 5.02 10.72
CA PRO A 49 13.02 3.68 11.11
C PRO A 49 14.12 3.17 10.17
N SER A 50 15.29 2.86 10.72
CA SER A 50 16.51 2.62 9.92
C SER A 50 16.36 1.46 8.94
N ALA A 51 15.65 0.40 9.32
CA ALA A 51 15.35 -0.73 8.45
C ALA A 51 14.46 -0.33 7.26
N PHE A 52 13.47 0.54 7.49
CA PHE A 52 12.59 1.06 6.45
C PHE A 52 13.34 2.01 5.50
N ALA A 53 14.11 2.96 6.03
CA ALA A 53 14.92 3.86 5.21
C ALA A 53 15.93 3.08 4.34
N ALA A 54 16.60 2.07 4.91
CA ALA A 54 17.50 1.20 4.15
C ALA A 54 16.77 0.35 3.10
N PHE A 55 15.54 -0.06 3.37
CA PHE A 55 14.69 -0.71 2.38
C PHE A 55 14.36 0.24 1.22
N CYS A 56 13.93 1.48 1.49
CA CYS A 56 13.64 2.48 0.46
C CYS A 56 14.86 2.82 -0.40
N GLN A 57 16.09 2.74 0.12
CA GLN A 57 17.31 2.88 -0.70
C GLN A 57 17.51 1.77 -1.73
N ARG A 58 16.83 0.63 -1.58
CA ARG A 58 16.92 -0.54 -2.50
C ARG A 58 15.62 -0.76 -3.28
N THR A 59 14.47 -0.47 -2.67
CA THR A 59 13.14 -0.79 -3.16
C THR A 59 12.16 0.27 -2.66
N ASN A 60 12.27 1.49 -3.21
CA ASN A 60 11.43 2.62 -2.84
C ASN A 60 10.03 2.49 -3.43
N GLY A 61 8.99 2.99 -2.76
CA GLY A 61 7.64 3.11 -3.35
C GLY A 61 7.09 1.80 -3.94
N LEU A 62 7.26 0.70 -3.22
CA LEU A 62 6.89 -0.64 -3.69
C LEU A 62 5.36 -0.76 -3.84
N CYS A 63 4.90 -0.99 -5.06
CA CYS A 63 3.50 -1.10 -5.41
C CYS A 63 3.20 -2.48 -5.98
N VAL A 64 2.19 -3.14 -5.43
CA VAL A 64 1.60 -4.38 -5.95
C VAL A 64 0.22 -4.03 -6.50
N MET A 65 0.02 -4.18 -7.81
CA MET A 65 -1.18 -3.77 -8.51
C MET A 65 -1.76 -4.94 -9.30
N ALA A 66 -3.07 -5.17 -9.21
CA ALA A 66 -3.73 -6.16 -10.05
C ALA A 66 -3.65 -5.76 -11.53
N ARG A 67 -3.43 -6.73 -12.40
CA ARG A 67 -3.44 -6.53 -13.85
C ARG A 67 -4.86 -6.27 -14.35
N GLU A 68 -4.98 -5.43 -15.38
CA GLU A 68 -6.28 -5.04 -15.94
C GLU A 68 -7.01 -6.23 -16.57
N GLU A 69 -6.26 -7.20 -17.10
CA GLU A 69 -6.79 -8.38 -17.78
C GLU A 69 -7.53 -9.31 -16.81
N VAL A 70 -7.09 -9.40 -15.56
CA VAL A 70 -7.67 -10.30 -14.54
C VAL A 70 -8.63 -9.59 -13.60
N TRP A 71 -8.41 -8.30 -13.38
CA TRP A 71 -9.26 -7.45 -12.54
C TRP A 71 -9.46 -6.12 -13.24
N PRO A 72 -10.45 -6.01 -14.15
CA PRO A 72 -10.65 -4.79 -14.92
C PRO A 72 -11.08 -3.62 -14.06
N HIS A 73 -10.69 -2.40 -14.46
CA HIS A 73 -11.24 -1.18 -13.92
C HIS A 73 -12.76 -1.16 -14.10
N ALA A 74 -13.46 -0.70 -13.06
CA ALA A 74 -14.87 -0.43 -13.16
C ALA A 74 -15.11 0.63 -14.25
N LYS A 75 -16.12 0.41 -15.08
CA LYS A 75 -16.49 1.36 -16.11
C LYS A 75 -17.13 2.59 -15.48
N GLU A 76 -17.06 3.72 -16.17
CA GLU A 76 -17.75 4.93 -15.75
C GLU A 76 -19.24 4.61 -15.51
N PHE A 77 -19.77 5.09 -14.39
CA PHE A 77 -21.14 4.82 -13.91
C PHE A 77 -21.43 3.37 -13.48
N GLU A 78 -20.45 2.47 -13.48
CA GLU A 78 -20.63 1.13 -12.91
C GLU A 78 -20.66 1.20 -11.39
N VAL A 79 -21.81 0.87 -10.81
CA VAL A 79 -21.98 0.77 -9.35
C VAL A 79 -21.57 -0.63 -8.90
N GLY A 80 -20.66 -0.68 -7.92
CA GLY A 80 -20.18 -1.90 -7.32
C GLY A 80 -19.80 -1.70 -5.85
N PRO A 81 -19.57 -2.79 -5.11
CA PRO A 81 -18.97 -2.71 -3.78
C PRO A 81 -17.62 -1.96 -3.81
N ALA A 82 -17.32 -1.17 -2.78
CA ALA A 82 -16.09 -0.37 -2.73
C ALA A 82 -14.81 -1.22 -2.94
N TRP A 83 -14.78 -2.43 -2.37
CA TRP A 83 -13.63 -3.33 -2.51
C TRP A 83 -13.26 -3.66 -3.96
N THR A 84 -14.19 -3.54 -4.92
CA THR A 84 -13.89 -3.84 -6.33
C THR A 84 -12.92 -2.82 -6.95
N PHE A 85 -12.72 -1.67 -6.30
CA PHE A 85 -11.79 -0.62 -6.70
C PHE A 85 -10.43 -0.73 -5.99
N TRP A 86 -10.32 -1.58 -4.96
CA TRP A 86 -9.15 -1.75 -4.09
C TRP A 86 -8.13 -2.71 -4.70
N ARG A 87 -7.65 -2.34 -5.89
CA ARG A 87 -6.90 -3.20 -6.83
C ARG A 87 -5.42 -3.32 -6.52
N GLY A 88 -4.92 -2.62 -5.52
CA GLY A 88 -3.50 -2.66 -5.20
C GLY A 88 -3.17 -2.25 -3.79
N LEU A 89 -1.91 -2.45 -3.44
CA LEU A 89 -1.31 -2.05 -2.18
C LEU A 89 -0.01 -1.32 -2.52
N VAL A 90 0.20 -0.16 -1.90
CA VAL A 90 1.43 0.60 -2.04
C VAL A 90 2.07 0.79 -0.69
N LEU A 91 3.31 0.31 -0.56
CA LEU A 91 4.25 0.78 0.44
C LEU A 91 4.81 2.11 -0.09
N LEU A 92 4.43 3.20 0.56
CA LEU A 92 4.73 4.55 0.13
C LEU A 92 6.25 4.77 0.04
N GLY A 93 6.66 5.55 -0.96
CA GLY A 93 8.06 5.86 -1.22
C GLY A 93 8.48 7.21 -0.66
N ILE A 94 9.73 7.31 -0.27
CA ILE A 94 10.38 8.60 -0.01
C ILE A 94 10.55 9.32 -1.36
N ASP A 95 10.42 10.64 -1.39
CA ASP A 95 10.47 11.40 -2.64
C ASP A 95 11.71 11.05 -3.47
N ALA A 96 11.47 10.73 -4.74
CA ALA A 96 12.48 10.38 -5.72
C ALA A 96 11.98 10.80 -7.11
N PRO A 97 12.87 11.00 -8.09
CA PRO A 97 12.46 11.22 -9.48
C PRO A 97 11.50 10.11 -9.94
N GLU A 98 10.45 10.48 -10.66
CA GLU A 98 9.45 9.57 -11.23
C GLU A 98 8.52 8.87 -10.21
N LEU A 99 8.70 9.07 -8.90
CA LEU A 99 7.71 8.64 -7.91
C LEU A 99 6.46 9.54 -8.01
N PRO A 100 5.27 8.98 -8.30
CA PRO A 100 4.07 9.78 -8.40
C PRO A 100 3.60 10.26 -7.02
N GLU A 101 2.94 11.42 -6.97
CA GLU A 101 2.48 12.04 -5.72
C GLU A 101 1.58 11.12 -4.89
N TRP A 102 0.72 10.33 -5.54
CA TRP A 102 -0.14 9.39 -4.82
C TRP A 102 0.64 8.27 -4.12
N ALA A 103 1.89 7.98 -4.52
CA ALA A 103 2.76 6.98 -3.89
C ALA A 103 3.81 7.61 -2.95
N SER A 104 3.85 8.94 -2.83
CA SER A 104 4.83 9.67 -2.01
C SER A 104 4.42 9.71 -0.54
N ILE A 105 5.36 9.39 0.36
CA ILE A 105 5.22 9.58 1.80
C ILE A 105 5.01 11.06 2.12
N SER A 106 5.79 11.97 1.54
CA SER A 106 5.72 13.41 1.84
C SER A 106 4.35 14.00 1.51
N ALA A 107 3.74 13.56 0.39
CA ALA A 107 2.39 13.99 0.03
C ALA A 107 1.35 13.52 1.05
N GLN A 108 1.42 12.26 1.49
CA GLN A 108 0.52 11.72 2.51
C GLN A 108 0.80 12.33 3.89
N GLN A 109 2.07 12.60 4.23
CA GLN A 109 2.46 13.18 5.51
C GLN A 109 1.92 14.60 5.64
N ARG A 110 1.93 15.38 4.55
CA ARG A 110 1.31 16.71 4.52
C ARG A 110 -0.20 16.63 4.81
N GLN A 111 -0.90 15.69 4.19
CA GLN A 111 -2.33 15.48 4.45
C GLN A 111 -2.60 15.10 5.90
N LEU A 112 -1.81 14.19 6.47
CA LEU A 112 -1.90 13.84 7.89
C LEU A 112 -1.60 15.02 8.81
N ALA A 113 -0.57 15.82 8.51
CA ALA A 113 -0.23 17.00 9.29
C ALA A 113 -1.35 18.05 9.27
N GLU A 114 -1.95 18.31 8.11
CA GLU A 114 -3.11 19.20 7.96
C GLU A 114 -4.34 18.69 8.72
N ALA A 115 -4.51 17.37 8.80
CA ALA A 115 -5.55 16.72 9.60
C ALA A 115 -5.24 16.69 11.11
N GLY A 116 -4.06 17.13 11.54
CA GLY A 116 -3.67 17.20 12.96
C GLY A 116 -2.77 16.06 13.46
N PHE A 117 -2.21 15.24 12.56
CA PHE A 117 -1.34 14.11 12.88
C PHE A 117 0.11 14.26 12.34
N PRO A 118 0.83 15.36 12.65
CA PRO A 118 2.15 15.61 12.07
C PRO A 118 3.23 14.60 12.49
N GLY A 119 3.05 13.92 13.63
CA GLY A 119 3.99 12.96 14.21
C GLY A 119 3.80 11.52 13.76
N ILE A 120 3.10 11.29 12.66
CA ILE A 120 2.90 9.97 12.06
C ILE A 120 3.59 9.94 10.70
N LEU A 121 4.45 8.95 10.49
CA LEU A 121 5.03 8.63 9.19
C LEU A 121 4.05 7.72 8.42
N PRO A 122 3.36 8.17 7.36
CA PRO A 122 2.54 7.27 6.56
C PRO A 122 3.44 6.34 5.75
N VAL A 123 3.13 5.05 5.76
CA VAL A 123 3.99 4.02 5.14
C VAL A 123 3.25 3.12 4.15
N LEU A 124 1.94 2.94 4.30
CA LEU A 124 1.19 1.98 3.51
C LEU A 124 -0.23 2.49 3.24
N LYS A 125 -0.76 2.19 2.05
CA LYS A 125 -2.19 2.34 1.76
C LYS A 125 -2.66 1.38 0.68
N VAL A 126 -3.97 1.17 0.64
CA VAL A 126 -4.64 0.43 -0.43
C VAL A 126 -4.95 1.38 -1.58
N VAL A 127 -4.59 1.01 -2.81
CA VAL A 127 -4.88 1.83 -3.98
C VAL A 127 -6.36 1.75 -4.30
N GLY A 128 -7.01 2.91 -4.37
CA GLY A 128 -8.46 3.04 -4.56
C GLY A 128 -9.24 3.13 -3.24
N ASP A 129 -8.58 2.92 -2.11
CA ASP A 129 -9.13 3.24 -0.79
C ASP A 129 -8.63 4.62 -0.36
N GLY A 130 -9.53 5.60 -0.36
CA GLY A 130 -9.23 6.96 0.10
C GLY A 130 -9.50 7.17 1.59
N SER A 131 -10.02 6.15 2.28
CA SER A 131 -10.44 6.26 3.68
C SER A 131 -9.36 5.84 4.66
N ARG A 132 -8.45 4.93 4.28
CA ARG A 132 -7.50 4.34 5.23
C ARG A 132 -6.04 4.51 4.82
N ILE A 133 -5.23 4.94 5.78
CA ILE A 133 -3.77 5.03 5.67
C ILE A 133 -3.16 4.35 6.89
N TRP A 134 -2.08 3.60 6.71
CA TRP A 134 -1.29 3.07 7.81
C TRP A 134 0.03 3.80 7.93
N GLY A 135 0.45 4.03 9.17
CA GLY A 135 1.64 4.77 9.50
C GLY A 135 2.42 4.15 10.65
N VAL A 136 3.52 4.81 11.00
CA VAL A 136 4.35 4.50 12.16
C VAL A 136 4.57 5.78 12.95
N ASP A 137 4.44 5.70 14.28
CA ASP A 137 4.73 6.83 15.17
C ASP A 137 6.22 6.88 15.58
N GLN A 138 6.60 7.88 16.36
CA GLN A 138 7.97 8.05 16.87
C GLN A 138 8.47 6.85 17.71
N ALA A 139 7.57 6.13 18.38
CA ALA A 139 7.92 4.96 19.18
C ALA A 139 8.11 3.69 18.32
N GLY A 140 7.82 3.76 17.02
CA GLY A 140 7.81 2.61 16.12
C GLY A 140 6.50 1.82 16.17
N THR A 141 5.45 2.36 16.81
CA THR A 141 4.13 1.74 16.86
C THR A 141 3.47 1.87 15.50
N VAL A 142 2.99 0.75 14.94
CA VAL A 142 2.17 0.77 13.74
C VAL A 142 0.78 1.28 14.10
N VAL A 143 0.25 2.19 13.28
CA VAL A 143 -1.06 2.79 13.49
C VAL A 143 -1.89 2.73 12.19
N ALA A 144 -3.19 2.57 12.33
CA ALA A 144 -4.15 2.83 11.27
C ALA A 144 -4.81 4.20 11.48
N ILE A 145 -5.06 4.91 10.39
CA ILE A 145 -5.78 6.17 10.36
C ILE A 145 -6.95 6.00 9.40
N ASP A 146 -8.17 6.01 9.93
CA ASP A 146 -9.41 5.95 9.16
C ASP A 146 -10.01 7.36 9.02
N ASP A 147 -10.46 7.70 7.81
CA ASP A 147 -11.07 8.95 7.38
C ASP A 147 -10.33 10.24 7.80
N LEU A 148 -9.03 10.13 8.09
CA LEU A 148 -8.22 11.20 8.67
C LEU A 148 -8.80 11.73 10.01
N THR A 149 -9.46 10.88 10.80
CA THR A 149 -10.07 11.27 12.09
C THR A 149 -9.53 10.48 13.27
N ASP A 150 -9.40 9.17 13.13
CA ASP A 150 -9.14 8.27 14.25
C ASP A 150 -7.82 7.53 14.07
N VAL A 151 -6.94 7.60 15.08
CA VAL A 151 -5.66 6.89 15.10
C VAL A 151 -5.78 5.66 16.00
N GLU A 152 -5.69 4.48 15.41
CA GLU A 152 -5.76 3.20 16.10
C GLU A 152 -4.37 2.53 16.13
N PRO A 153 -3.78 2.29 17.32
CA PRO A 153 -2.58 1.48 17.43
C PRO A 153 -2.85 0.02 17.07
N LEU A 154 -2.00 -0.55 16.23
CA LEU A 154 -2.08 -1.94 15.82
C LEU A 154 -1.06 -2.80 16.57
N ALA A 155 -1.39 -4.08 16.74
CA ALA A 155 -0.45 -5.06 17.25
C ALA A 155 0.47 -5.56 16.12
N GLY A 156 1.73 -5.85 16.45
CA GLY A 156 2.73 -6.31 15.49
C GLY A 156 3.60 -5.18 14.94
N ASP A 157 4.41 -5.51 13.94
CA ASP A 157 5.28 -4.55 13.26
C ASP A 157 4.88 -4.30 11.81
N LEU A 158 5.64 -3.45 11.11
CA LEU A 158 5.37 -3.07 9.72
C LEU A 158 5.35 -4.28 8.77
N THR A 159 6.15 -5.31 9.05
CA THR A 159 6.18 -6.52 8.21
C THR A 159 4.96 -7.40 8.45
N ASP A 160 4.46 -7.46 9.69
CA ASP A 160 3.19 -8.13 10.01
C ASP A 160 2.03 -7.44 9.29
N LEU A 161 1.96 -6.10 9.37
CA LEU A 161 0.96 -5.31 8.65
C LEU A 161 1.05 -5.55 7.13
N TYR A 162 2.26 -5.51 6.57
CA TYR A 162 2.42 -5.73 5.13
C TYR A 162 1.97 -7.14 4.71
N ALA A 163 2.28 -8.16 5.50
CA ALA A 163 1.83 -9.53 5.26
C ALA A 163 0.31 -9.65 5.26
N GLU A 164 -0.35 -9.03 6.25
CA GLU A 164 -1.81 -9.00 6.34
C GLU A 164 -2.43 -8.31 5.11
N GLN A 165 -1.93 -7.14 4.74
CA GLN A 165 -2.49 -6.37 3.63
C GLN A 165 -2.25 -7.01 2.26
N ILE A 166 -1.14 -7.75 2.08
CA ILE A 166 -0.91 -8.57 0.88
C ILE A 166 -1.88 -9.75 0.86
N ALA A 167 -2.06 -10.46 1.98
CA ALA A 167 -3.03 -11.56 2.07
C ALA A 167 -4.46 -11.10 1.73
N ASP A 168 -4.86 -9.94 2.25
CA ASP A 168 -6.15 -9.33 1.94
C ASP A 168 -6.27 -8.94 0.47
N LEU A 169 -5.20 -8.41 -0.15
CA LEU A 169 -5.19 -8.10 -1.58
C LEU A 169 -5.36 -9.38 -2.44
N LEU A 170 -4.68 -10.46 -2.08
CA LEU A 170 -4.81 -11.76 -2.76
C LEU A 170 -6.24 -12.31 -2.61
N GLN A 171 -6.83 -12.21 -1.42
CA GLN A 171 -8.22 -12.62 -1.21
C GLN A 171 -9.19 -11.79 -2.06
N ARG A 172 -9.03 -10.46 -2.10
CA ARG A 172 -9.87 -9.61 -2.96
C ARG A 172 -9.74 -9.95 -4.45
N GLN A 173 -8.56 -10.37 -4.89
CA GLN A 173 -8.36 -10.82 -6.27
C GLN A 173 -9.13 -12.11 -6.57
N GLN A 174 -9.13 -13.08 -5.65
CA GLN A 174 -9.91 -14.31 -5.79
C GLN A 174 -11.42 -14.02 -5.81
N ASP A 175 -11.87 -13.14 -4.91
CA ASP A 175 -13.27 -12.69 -4.85
C ASP A 175 -13.68 -11.99 -6.15
N MET A 176 -12.78 -11.20 -6.75
CA MET A 176 -13.01 -10.57 -8.05
C MET A 176 -13.13 -11.62 -9.16
N ALA A 177 -12.22 -12.59 -9.21
CA ALA A 177 -12.26 -13.66 -10.21
C ALA A 177 -13.59 -14.44 -10.14
N GLN A 178 -14.04 -14.78 -8.94
CA GLN A 178 -15.35 -15.42 -8.74
C GLN A 178 -16.49 -14.52 -9.24
N ARG A 179 -16.47 -13.23 -8.89
CA ARG A 179 -17.49 -12.27 -9.31
C ARG A 179 -17.57 -12.15 -10.84
N LEU A 180 -16.43 -12.13 -11.52
CA LEU A 180 -16.36 -12.07 -12.98
C LEU A 180 -16.90 -13.35 -13.62
N ALA A 181 -16.55 -14.53 -13.09
CA ALA A 181 -17.06 -15.81 -13.56
C ALA A 181 -18.59 -15.90 -13.41
N GLU A 182 -19.14 -15.48 -12.28
CA GLU A 182 -20.59 -15.44 -12.06
C GLU A 182 -21.30 -14.49 -13.03
N ARG A 183 -20.74 -13.31 -13.27
CA ARG A 183 -21.28 -12.33 -14.24
C ARG A 183 -21.29 -12.92 -15.65
N ALA A 184 -20.22 -13.60 -16.06
CA ALA A 184 -20.13 -14.25 -17.36
C ALA A 184 -21.18 -15.36 -17.52
N ALA A 185 -21.32 -16.24 -16.52
CA ALA A 185 -22.33 -17.30 -16.52
C ALA A 185 -23.76 -16.76 -16.59
N ARG A 186 -24.08 -15.68 -15.85
CA ARG A 186 -25.39 -15.03 -15.91
C ARG A 186 -25.68 -14.42 -17.28
N LYS A 187 -24.68 -13.86 -17.95
CA LYS A 187 -24.82 -13.29 -19.30
C LYS A 187 -25.09 -14.38 -20.34
N GLN A 188 -24.37 -15.51 -20.26
CA GLN A 188 -24.59 -16.65 -21.16
C GLN A 188 -26.00 -17.25 -21.02
N ARG A 189 -26.53 -17.35 -19.79
CA ARG A 189 -27.89 -17.84 -19.53
C ARG A 189 -29.01 -16.91 -20.02
N LYS A 190 -28.72 -15.63 -20.29
CA LYS A 190 -29.71 -14.62 -20.71
C LYS A 190 -29.77 -14.41 -22.23
N LEU A 191 -28.87 -14.99 -23.01
CA LEU A 191 -28.92 -14.95 -24.47
C LEU A 191 -29.91 -16.03 -24.96
N PRO A 192 -31.02 -15.68 -25.63
CA PRO A 192 -31.86 -16.68 -26.29
C PRO A 192 -31.06 -17.30 -27.44
N GLY A 193 -31.12 -18.64 -27.53
CA GLY A 193 -30.60 -19.39 -28.67
C GLY A 193 -31.40 -19.15 -29.95
#